data_AF-R7ZI30-F1
#
_entry.id   AF-R7ZI30-F1
#
_cell.length_a   1.000
_cell.length_b   1.000
_cell.length_c   1.000
_cell.angle_alpha   90.00
_cell.angle_beta   90.00
_cell.angle_gamma   90.00
#
_symmetry.space_group_name_H-M   'P 1'
#
loop_
_entity.id
_entity.type
_entity.pdbx_description
1 polymer ?
#
loop_
_entity_poly.entity_id
_entity_poly.type
_entity_poly.pdbx_seq_one_letter_code
_entity_poly.pdbx_strand_id
1 'polypeptide(L)'
;MQRIKTGEEWGKIVKQSKDQPILLLKFSMTCISSISALNEFKALNTNLLKYLVIVQMERDVSNSIEKELGVKHESPQFLILLNGKGIWQATHYKIKRTLLAEAIHAYVN
;
A
#
# COMPACT_ATOMS: atom_id res chain seq x y z
N MET A 1 1.55 0.32 -11.72
CA MET A 1 1.99 -0.05 -10.36
C MET A 1 3.51 -0.07 -10.35
N GLN A 2 4.15 0.65 -9.44
CA GLN A 2 5.61 0.79 -9.35
C GLN A 2 6.15 0.16 -8.04
N ARG A 3 7.31 -0.50 -8.09
CA ARG A 3 7.99 -1.00 -6.89
C ARG A 3 8.81 0.11 -6.23
N ILE A 4 8.71 0.22 -4.91
CA ILE A 4 9.56 1.07 -4.06
C ILE A 4 10.73 0.22 -3.60
N LYS A 5 11.96 0.72 -3.75
CA LYS A 5 13.22 0.07 -3.44
C LYS A 5 14.04 0.83 -2.40
N THR A 6 13.91 2.16 -2.35
CA THR A 6 14.75 3.00 -1.48
C THR A 6 13.93 3.94 -0.59
N GLY A 7 14.54 4.39 0.51
CA GLY A 7 13.94 5.42 1.38
C GLY A 7 13.73 6.76 0.68
N GLU A 8 14.55 7.09 -0.32
CA GLU A 8 14.37 8.30 -1.13
C GLU A 8 13.08 8.23 -1.97
N GLU A 9 12.82 7.09 -2.61
CA GLU A 9 11.59 6.85 -3.35
C GLU A 9 10.37 6.92 -2.42
N TRP A 10 10.45 6.31 -1.23
CA TRP A 10 9.41 6.43 -0.21
C TRP A 10 9.15 7.89 0.19
N GLY A 11 10.19 8.67 0.45
CA GLY A 11 10.05 10.09 0.79
C GLY A 11 9.39 10.92 -0.33
N LYS A 12 9.64 10.59 -1.60
CA LYS A 12 8.96 11.20 -2.76
C LYS A 12 7.47 10.84 -2.78
N ILE A 13 7.13 9.58 -2.52
CA ILE A 13 5.75 9.08 -2.47
C ILE A 13 4.96 9.74 -1.33
N VAL A 14 5.56 9.88 -0.14
CA VAL A 14 4.94 10.59 0.99
C VAL A 14 4.64 12.04 0.62
N LYS A 15 5.56 12.75 -0.05
CA LYS A 15 5.29 14.11 -0.55
C LYS A 15 4.17 14.14 -1.58
N GLN A 16 4.19 13.23 -2.55
CA GLN A 16 3.18 13.12 -3.59
C GLN A 16 1.78 12.82 -3.03
N SER A 17 1.70 12.12 -1.89
CA SER A 17 0.41 11.85 -1.24
C SER A 17 -0.30 13.12 -0.75
N LYS A 18 0.38 14.27 -0.71
CA LYS A 18 -0.21 15.58 -0.42
C LYS A 18 -1.01 16.14 -1.60
N ASP A 19 -0.65 15.75 -2.82
CA ASP A 19 -1.29 16.23 -4.05
C ASP A 19 -2.45 15.32 -4.46
N GLN A 20 -2.30 14.00 -4.26
CA GLN A 20 -3.34 13.02 -4.57
C GLN A 20 -3.23 11.76 -3.70
N PRO A 21 -4.32 11.01 -3.49
CA PRO A 21 -4.26 9.74 -2.77
C PRO A 21 -3.38 8.70 -3.47
N ILE A 22 -2.74 7.87 -2.66
CA ILE A 22 -1.83 6.83 -3.12
C ILE A 22 -2.26 5.48 -2.56
N LEU A 23 -2.19 4.44 -3.39
CA LEU A 23 -2.45 3.06 -3.00
C LEU A 23 -1.14 2.31 -2.86
N LEU A 24 -0.90 1.71 -1.70
CA LEU A 24 0.33 1.01 -1.38
C LEU A 24 0.03 -0.43 -0.95
N LEU A 25 0.72 -1.40 -1.53
CA LEU A 25 0.71 -2.79 -1.09
C LEU A 25 2.09 -3.18 -0.53
N LYS A 26 2.14 -3.65 0.71
CA LYS A 26 3.26 -4.39 1.27
C LYS A 26 3.05 -5.87 0.97
N PHE A 27 3.92 -6.43 0.14
CA PHE A 27 3.86 -7.80 -0.34
C PHE A 27 4.96 -8.66 0.29
N SER A 28 4.61 -9.88 0.68
CA SER A 28 5.57 -10.88 1.16
C SER A 28 5.67 -12.04 0.18
N MET A 29 6.89 -12.38 -0.23
CA MET A 29 7.15 -13.54 -1.10
C MET A 29 6.92 -14.89 -0.39
N THR A 30 6.91 -14.91 0.94
CA THR A 30 6.78 -16.12 1.75
C THR A 30 5.38 -16.30 2.34
N CYS A 31 4.44 -15.41 2.03
CA CYS A 31 3.06 -15.47 2.52
C CYS A 31 2.09 -15.80 1.38
N ILE A 32 1.42 -16.94 1.44
CA ILE A 32 0.48 -17.40 0.39
C ILE A 32 -0.59 -16.34 0.10
N SER A 33 -1.14 -15.73 1.16
CA SER A 33 -2.19 -14.71 0.99
C SER A 33 -1.70 -13.44 0.28
N SER A 34 -0.38 -13.17 0.24
CA SER A 34 0.17 -12.04 -0.53
C SER A 34 0.00 -12.21 -2.03
N ILE A 35 0.00 -13.45 -2.55
CA ILE A 35 -0.27 -13.71 -3.98
C ILE A 35 -1.71 -13.31 -4.32
N SER A 36 -2.67 -13.69 -3.47
CA SER A 36 -4.07 -13.28 -3.65
C SER A 36 -4.21 -11.76 -3.56
N ALA A 37 -3.61 -11.12 -2.55
CA ALA A 37 -3.66 -9.67 -2.39
C ALA A 37 -3.07 -8.92 -3.60
N LEU A 38 -1.97 -9.42 -4.17
CA LEU A 38 -1.35 -8.84 -5.37
C LEU A 38 -2.28 -8.91 -6.59
N ASN A 39 -2.98 -10.04 -6.78
CA ASN A 39 -3.93 -10.20 -7.88
C ASN A 39 -5.13 -9.25 -7.74
N GLU A 40 -5.69 -9.14 -6.54
CA GLU A 40 -6.80 -8.23 -6.22
C GLU A 40 -6.39 -6.76 -6.47
N PHE A 41 -5.17 -6.38 -6.06
CA PHE A 41 -4.66 -5.04 -6.24
C PHE A 41 -4.35 -4.69 -7.72
N LYS A 42 -3.82 -5.66 -8.48
CA LYS A 42 -3.63 -5.53 -9.94
C LYS A 42 -4.97 -5.34 -10.66
N ALA A 43 -5.99 -6.11 -10.28
CA ALA A 43 -7.31 -6.09 -10.90
C ALA A 43 -8.18 -4.87 -10.54
N LEU A 44 -7.75 -4.05 -9.57
CA LEU A 44 -8.44 -2.82 -9.18
C LEU A 44 -8.41 -1.79 -10.32
N ASN A 45 -9.56 -1.34 -10.82
CA ASN A 45 -9.60 -0.35 -11.89
C ASN A 45 -9.68 1.07 -11.29
N THR A 46 -8.60 1.85 -11.38
CA THR A 46 -8.51 3.20 -10.82
C THR A 46 -7.34 3.97 -11.44
N ASN A 47 -7.48 5.29 -11.53
CA ASN A 47 -6.42 6.20 -12.00
C ASN A 47 -5.44 6.59 -10.89
N LEU A 48 -5.69 6.19 -9.63
CA LEU A 48 -4.82 6.46 -8.50
C LEU A 48 -3.47 5.77 -8.66
N LEU A 49 -2.44 6.40 -8.12
CA LEU A 49 -1.09 5.86 -8.15
C LEU A 49 -0.98 4.61 -7.29
N LYS A 50 -0.39 3.57 -7.87
CA LYS A 50 -0.22 2.27 -7.23
C LYS A 50 1.25 1.97 -6.98
N TYR A 51 1.59 1.68 -5.74
CA TYR A 51 2.93 1.27 -5.34
C TYR A 51 2.95 -0.07 -4.63
N LEU A 52 4.09 -0.73 -4.71
CA LEU A 52 4.37 -2.03 -4.12
C LEU A 52 5.71 -1.97 -3.40
N VAL A 53 5.81 -2.56 -2.21
CA VAL A 53 7.08 -2.86 -1.57
C VAL A 53 7.16 -4.36 -1.28
N ILE A 54 8.30 -5.00 -1.58
CA ILE A 54 8.52 -6.40 -1.27
C ILE A 54 9.27 -6.47 0.06
N VAL A 55 8.55 -6.83 1.12
CA VAL A 55 9.02 -6.70 2.51
C VAL A 55 10.39 -7.33 2.73
N GLN A 56 10.64 -8.53 2.19
CA GLN A 56 11.93 -9.23 2.39
C GLN A 56 13.11 -8.53 1.69
N MET A 57 12.85 -7.82 0.60
CA MET A 57 13.87 -7.19 -0.24
C MET A 57 14.12 -5.74 0.18
N GLU A 58 13.09 -5.08 0.72
CA GLU A 58 13.09 -3.67 1.10
C GLU A 58 12.71 -3.47 2.57
N ARG A 59 13.41 -4.15 3.48
CA ARG A 59 13.10 -4.09 4.92
C ARG A 59 13.11 -2.66 5.46
N ASP A 60 14.09 -1.85 5.07
CA ASP A 60 14.20 -0.47 5.54
C ASP A 60 13.00 0.38 5.09
N VAL A 61 12.56 0.23 3.84
CA VAL A 61 11.36 0.92 3.33
C VAL A 61 10.12 0.44 4.07
N SER A 62 9.96 -0.88 4.27
CA SER A 62 8.85 -1.46 5.03
C SER A 62 8.77 -0.90 6.45
N ASN A 63 9.91 -0.79 7.13
CA ASN A 63 10.02 -0.26 8.48
C ASN A 63 9.70 1.25 8.53
N SER A 64 10.16 2.02 7.55
CA SER A 64 9.82 3.46 7.44
C SER A 64 8.32 3.67 7.25
N ILE A 65 7.66 2.85 6.42
CA ILE A 65 6.20 2.91 6.25
C ILE A 65 5.48 2.71 7.59
N GLU A 66 5.90 1.73 8.39
CA GLU A 66 5.28 1.47 9.69
C GLU A 66 5.48 2.63 10.67
N LYS A 67 6.73 3.11 10.77
CA LYS A 67 7.11 4.20 11.67
C LYS A 67 6.40 5.51 11.31
N GLU A 68 6.41 5.89 10.04
CA GLU A 68 5.91 7.19 9.59
C GLU A 68 4.38 7.24 9.53
N LEU A 69 3.73 6.13 9.15
CA LEU A 69 2.28 6.07 9.09
C LEU A 69 1.64 5.65 10.43
N GLY A 70 2.43 5.21 11.42
CA GLY A 70 1.94 4.73 12.71
C GLY A 70 1.14 3.42 12.60
N VAL A 71 1.45 2.58 11.61
CA VAL A 71 0.76 1.30 11.37
C VAL A 71 1.63 0.13 11.81
N LYS A 72 1.01 -0.93 12.32
CA LYS A 72 1.72 -2.17 12.66
C LYS A 72 2.18 -2.90 11.40
N HIS A 73 3.28 -3.64 11.51
CA HIS A 73 3.72 -4.55 10.47
C HIS A 73 2.65 -5.61 10.17
N GLU A 74 2.20 -5.66 8.93
CA GLU A 74 1.34 -6.72 8.41
C GLU A 74 1.79 -7.08 6.99
N SER A 75 1.72 -8.36 6.60
CA SER A 75 2.03 -8.76 5.22
C SER A 75 1.23 -9.99 4.75
N PRO A 76 0.34 -9.83 3.76
CA PRO A 76 0.13 -8.62 2.96
C PRO A 76 -0.62 -7.53 3.72
N GLN A 77 -0.31 -6.27 3.40
CA GLN A 77 -0.99 -5.09 3.92
C GLN A 77 -1.20 -4.09 2.80
N PHE A 78 -2.44 -3.71 2.57
CA PHE A 78 -2.84 -2.63 1.68
C PHE A 78 -3.10 -1.37 2.50
N LEU A 79 -2.65 -0.22 2.00
CA LEU A 79 -2.79 1.09 2.62
C LEU A 79 -3.31 2.10 1.59
N ILE A 80 -4.23 2.97 1.99
CA ILE A 80 -4.54 4.21 1.30
C ILE A 80 -3.82 5.34 2.03
N LEU A 81 -3.01 6.09 1.30
CA LEU A 81 -2.24 7.21 1.82
C LEU A 81 -2.83 8.52 1.30
N LEU A 82 -3.01 9.49 2.17
CA LEU A 82 -3.40 10.85 1.83
C LEU A 82 -2.77 11.84 2.80
N ASN A 83 -2.20 12.92 2.27
CA ASN A 83 -1.55 13.98 3.03
C ASN A 83 -0.49 13.46 4.03
N GLY A 84 0.32 12.51 3.59
CA GLY A 84 1.38 11.87 4.36
C GLY A 84 0.90 10.90 5.44
N LYS A 85 -0.38 10.54 5.47
CA LYS A 85 -0.97 9.65 6.50
C LYS A 85 -1.61 8.43 5.87
N GLY A 86 -1.52 7.28 6.54
CA GLY A 86 -2.34 6.11 6.22
C GLY A 86 -3.77 6.33 6.70
N ILE A 87 -4.71 6.55 5.79
CA ILE A 87 -6.11 6.86 6.13
C ILE A 87 -7.00 5.62 6.18
N TRP A 88 -6.56 4.52 5.55
CA TRP A 88 -7.27 3.25 5.55
C TRP A 88 -6.31 2.09 5.31
N GLN A 89 -6.65 0.90 5.82
CA GLN A 89 -5.88 -0.32 5.58
C GLN A 89 -6.74 -1.60 5.53
N ALA A 90 -6.24 -2.61 4.82
CA ALA A 90 -6.69 -4.00 4.89
C ALA A 90 -5.50 -4.95 4.84
N THR A 91 -5.63 -6.13 5.46
CA THR A 91 -4.53 -7.10 5.57
C THR A 91 -4.99 -8.50 5.20
N HIS A 92 -4.04 -9.36 4.79
CA HIS A 92 -4.29 -10.77 4.52
C HIS A 92 -5.51 -10.99 3.60
N TYR A 93 -6.41 -11.90 3.99
CA TYR A 93 -7.58 -12.29 3.23
C TYR A 93 -8.65 -11.20 3.11
N LYS A 94 -8.55 -10.11 3.88
CA LYS A 94 -9.45 -8.94 3.75
C LYS A 94 -9.14 -8.12 2.50
N ILE A 95 -7.95 -8.25 1.92
CA ILE A 95 -7.58 -7.52 0.70
C ILE A 95 -8.34 -8.14 -0.48
N LYS A 96 -9.50 -7.56 -0.79
CA LYS A 96 -10.40 -7.94 -1.89
C LYS A 96 -10.72 -6.73 -2.73
N ARG A 97 -10.69 -6.85 -4.05
CA ARG A 97 -10.90 -5.73 -5.00
C ARG A 97 -12.17 -4.94 -4.69
N THR A 98 -13.27 -5.62 -4.34
CA THR A 98 -14.53 -4.98 -3.96
C THR A 98 -14.37 -4.09 -2.73
N LEU A 99 -13.80 -4.61 -1.65
CA LEU A 99 -13.51 -3.84 -0.44
C LEU A 99 -12.55 -2.68 -0.71
N LEU A 100 -11.53 -2.89 -1.55
CA LEU A 100 -10.60 -1.82 -1.92
C LEU A 100 -11.30 -0.70 -2.70
N ALA A 101 -12.20 -1.06 -3.63
CA ALA A 101 -12.96 -0.09 -4.41
C ALA A 101 -13.94 0.71 -3.53
N GLU A 102 -14.63 0.03 -2.60
CA GLU A 102 -15.50 0.66 -1.60
C GLU A 102 -14.72 1.61 -0.71
N ALA A 103 -13.54 1.20 -0.22
CA ALA A 103 -12.67 2.05 0.58
C ALA A 103 -12.18 3.27 -0.21
N ILE A 104 -11.81 3.10 -1.48
CA ILE A 104 -11.44 4.24 -2.32
C ILE A 104 -12.62 5.20 -2.42
N HIS A 105 -13.82 4.73 -2.77
CA HIS A 105 -15.00 5.60 -2.85
C HIS A 105 -15.33 6.31 -1.52
N ALA A 106 -15.11 5.65 -0.38
CA ALA A 106 -15.45 6.20 0.93
C ALA A 106 -14.41 7.18 1.50
N TYR A 107 -13.13 7.01 1.15
CA TYR A 107 -12.01 7.75 1.77
C TYR A 107 -11.26 8.66 0.79
N VAL A 108 -11.49 8.51 -0.51
CA VAL A 108 -10.90 9.34 -1.58
C VAL A 108 -12.03 10.13 -2.23
N ASN A 109 -12.11 11.42 -1.88
CA ASN A 109 -13.03 12.40 -2.48
C ASN A 109 -12.62 12.74 -3.91
#